data_AF-A0A2E1KKL4-F1
#
_entry.id   AF-A0A2E1KKL4-F1
#
_cell.length_a   1.000
_cell.length_b   1.000
_cell.length_c   1.000
_cell.angle_alpha   90.00
_cell.angle_beta   90.00
_cell.angle_gamma   90.00
#
_symmetry.space_group_name_H-M   'P 1'
#
loop_
_entity.id
_entity.type
_entity.pdbx_description
1 polymer ?
#
loop_
_entity_poly.entity_id
_entity_poly.type
_entity_poly.pdbx_seq_one_letter_code
_entity_poly.pdbx_strand_id
1 'polypeptide(L)'
;MVRMARWMVAGVARSRGRWLLVVWVAVWMSGFEPPLAGQTTTVPPEPPARQRLSVAAARARAELLHQTISATLGTIHRSYFKDGETLPVPSRALEDVFYRLRRTAQIEVRWMAVNTPAMSLKHKPQNAFEKRAAAALARGQRTFVQVNQGHLRHVGAISLFTSCLKCHLPASPVKQRNRVAALVIGIPLASPPRGAQP
;
A
#
# COMPACT_ATOMS: atom_id res chain seq x y z
N MET A 1 -5.60 42.52 -48.18
CA MET A 1 -6.73 41.56 -48.14
C MET A 1 -6.95 41.19 -46.67
N VAL A 2 -7.75 41.95 -45.90
CA VAL A 2 -9.22 41.93 -45.74
C VAL A 2 -9.68 41.01 -44.58
N ARG A 3 -10.17 41.68 -43.52
CA ARG A 3 -11.19 41.33 -42.48
C ARG A 3 -10.84 40.24 -41.46
N MET A 4 -10.67 40.53 -40.16
CA MET A 4 -11.63 41.01 -39.13
C MET A 4 -12.96 40.24 -39.05
N ALA A 5 -13.19 39.52 -37.94
CA ALA A 5 -14.49 39.48 -37.26
C ALA A 5 -14.35 39.05 -35.77
N ARG A 6 -14.58 40.03 -34.89
CA ARG A 6 -14.94 39.95 -33.47
C ARG A 6 -16.46 39.77 -33.36
N TRP A 7 -16.96 38.93 -32.45
CA TRP A 7 -18.28 39.01 -31.74
C TRP A 7 -18.16 38.03 -30.53
N MET A 8 -18.24 38.32 -29.22
CA MET A 8 -19.15 39.13 -28.36
C MET A 8 -20.62 38.72 -28.60
N VAL A 9 -21.48 38.29 -27.67
CA VAL A 9 -21.75 38.69 -26.27
C VAL A 9 -22.54 37.59 -25.52
N ALA A 10 -22.43 37.67 -24.19
CA ALA A 10 -23.26 37.16 -23.09
C ALA A 10 -24.75 36.82 -23.30
N GLY A 11 -25.24 35.94 -22.41
CA GLY A 11 -26.65 35.76 -22.08
C GLY A 11 -26.83 35.34 -20.62
N VAL A 12 -26.85 36.32 -19.71
CA VAL A 12 -27.41 36.19 -18.35
C VAL A 12 -28.93 36.36 -18.49
N ALA A 13 -29.70 35.35 -18.09
CA ALA A 13 -31.15 35.48 -17.93
C ALA A 13 -31.52 35.24 -16.46
N ARG A 14 -31.74 36.35 -15.77
CA ARG A 14 -32.19 36.48 -14.39
C ARG A 14 -33.71 36.58 -14.42
N SER A 15 -34.45 35.53 -14.07
CA SER A 15 -35.90 35.63 -13.93
C SER A 15 -36.28 36.00 -12.50
N ARG A 16 -36.81 37.21 -12.38
CA ARG A 16 -37.47 37.76 -11.20
C ARG A 16 -38.93 37.33 -11.18
N GLY A 17 -39.44 36.87 -10.04
CA GLY A 17 -40.87 36.80 -9.77
C GLY A 17 -41.14 35.99 -8.52
N ARG A 18 -42.08 36.33 -7.64
CA ARG A 18 -42.89 37.53 -7.44
C ARG A 18 -43.39 37.37 -5.99
N TRP A 19 -43.32 38.45 -5.22
CA TRP A 19 -43.78 38.49 -3.84
C TRP A 19 -45.25 38.11 -3.74
N LEU A 20 -45.57 37.18 -2.85
CA LEU A 20 -46.91 37.06 -2.26
C LEU A 20 -46.74 36.87 -0.76
N LEU A 21 -46.93 37.98 -0.05
CA LEU A 21 -47.31 38.00 1.35
C LEU A 21 -48.69 37.35 1.46
N VAL A 22 -48.78 36.27 2.23
CA VAL A 22 -50.05 35.81 2.79
C VAL A 22 -49.87 35.78 4.30
N VAL A 23 -50.45 36.78 4.94
CA VAL A 23 -50.70 36.83 6.38
C VAL A 23 -51.91 35.95 6.65
N TRP A 24 -51.76 34.93 7.49
CA TRP A 24 -52.88 34.33 8.20
C TRP A 24 -52.65 34.51 9.70
N VAL A 25 -53.55 35.27 10.31
CA VAL A 25 -53.66 35.49 11.74
C VAL A 25 -54.27 34.26 12.39
N ALA A 26 -53.76 33.97 13.58
CA ALA A 26 -54.08 32.87 14.48
C ALA A 26 -55.58 32.75 14.84
N VAL A 27 -55.97 31.55 15.27
CA VAL A 27 -56.23 31.19 16.69
C VAL A 27 -57.07 29.89 16.65
N TRP A 28 -56.69 28.87 17.43
CA TRP A 28 -57.54 28.25 18.47
C TRP A 28 -56.83 27.06 19.12
N MET A 29 -56.95 27.03 20.44
CA MET A 29 -56.27 26.16 21.39
C MET A 29 -56.81 24.73 21.34
N SER A 30 -55.92 23.74 21.40
CA SER A 30 -56.18 22.40 21.96
C SER A 30 -54.82 21.75 22.24
N GLY A 31 -54.61 21.31 23.48
CA GLY A 31 -53.33 20.89 24.03
C GLY A 31 -52.68 19.73 23.29
N PHE A 32 -51.58 20.02 22.61
CA PHE A 32 -50.58 19.03 22.25
C PHE A 32 -49.30 19.44 22.98
N GLU A 33 -49.12 18.92 24.18
CA GLU A 33 -47.83 18.97 24.86
C GLU A 33 -46.91 18.04 24.08
N PRO A 34 -45.91 18.56 23.33
CA PRO A 34 -44.98 17.67 22.65
C PRO A 34 -44.26 16.87 23.74
N PRO A 35 -44.12 15.54 23.60
CA PRO A 35 -43.30 14.79 24.53
C PRO A 35 -41.94 15.45 24.56
N LEU A 36 -41.45 15.78 25.76
CA LEU A 36 -40.10 16.27 26.01
C LEU A 36 -39.18 15.49 25.10
N ALA A 37 -38.66 16.17 24.08
CA ALA A 37 -37.76 15.58 23.12
C ALA A 37 -36.63 14.96 23.93
N GLY A 38 -36.67 13.62 24.04
CA GLY A 38 -35.53 12.86 24.50
C GLY A 38 -34.39 13.33 23.63
N GLN A 39 -33.39 13.94 24.28
CA GLN A 39 -32.17 14.31 23.62
C GLN A 39 -31.53 13.00 23.16
N THR A 40 -31.92 12.50 21.98
CA THR A 40 -31.03 11.69 21.18
C THR A 40 -29.85 12.58 20.92
N THR A 41 -28.85 12.49 21.79
CA THR A 41 -27.52 12.97 21.53
C THR A 41 -27.13 12.26 20.24
N THR A 42 -27.30 12.93 19.10
CA THR A 42 -26.75 12.49 17.83
C THR A 42 -25.25 12.64 17.99
N VAL A 43 -24.64 11.62 18.60
CA VAL A 43 -23.19 11.42 18.56
C VAL A 43 -22.85 11.40 17.07
N PRO A 44 -22.05 12.36 16.58
CA PRO A 44 -21.60 12.34 15.20
C PRO A 44 -20.99 10.96 14.93
N PRO A 45 -21.30 10.29 13.81
CA PRO A 45 -20.75 8.98 13.52
C PRO A 45 -19.23 9.07 13.64
N GLU A 46 -18.67 8.31 14.59
CA GLU A 46 -17.24 8.27 14.82
C GLU A 46 -16.58 7.93 13.47
N PRO A 47 -15.63 8.74 12.98
CA PRO A 47 -14.96 8.43 11.72
C PRO A 47 -14.43 7.01 11.82
N PRO A 48 -14.63 6.17 10.77
CA PRO A 48 -14.40 4.73 10.86
C PRO A 48 -13.03 4.49 11.48
N ALA A 49 -13.04 3.85 12.66
CA ALA A 49 -11.85 3.63 13.45
C ALA A 49 -10.79 3.00 12.54
N ARG A 50 -9.73 3.77 12.25
CA ARG A 50 -8.63 3.32 11.40
C ARG A 50 -8.15 1.99 12.00
N GLN A 51 -8.42 0.90 11.30
CA GLN A 51 -8.42 -0.44 11.88
C GLN A 51 -7.11 -0.67 12.62
N ARG A 52 -7.18 -0.80 13.96
CA ARG A 52 -5.98 -0.89 14.81
C ARG A 52 -5.30 -2.23 14.54
N LEU A 53 -4.27 -2.22 13.71
CA LEU A 53 -3.58 -3.43 13.31
C LEU A 53 -2.54 -3.79 14.37
N SER A 54 -2.76 -4.89 15.09
CA SER A 54 -1.82 -5.39 16.09
C SER A 54 -0.53 -5.89 15.43
N VAL A 55 0.57 -5.94 16.20
CA VAL A 55 1.85 -6.47 15.71
C VAL A 55 1.71 -7.91 15.19
N ALA A 56 0.92 -8.74 15.86
CA ALA A 56 0.65 -10.12 15.44
C ALA A 56 -0.09 -10.17 14.09
N ALA A 57 -1.15 -9.36 13.94
CA ALA A 57 -1.88 -9.27 12.67
C ALA A 57 -1.00 -8.72 11.54
N ALA A 58 -0.13 -7.75 11.84
CA ALA A 58 0.81 -7.19 10.87
C ALA A 58 1.84 -8.23 10.44
N ARG A 59 2.37 -9.02 11.38
CA ARG A 59 3.30 -10.10 11.06
C ARG A 59 2.63 -11.14 10.15
N ALA A 60 1.45 -11.62 10.52
CA ALA A 60 0.71 -12.59 9.71
C ALA A 60 0.41 -12.06 8.30
N ARG A 61 0.03 -10.78 8.18
CA ARG A 61 -0.19 -10.14 6.87
C ARG A 61 1.09 -10.02 6.05
N ALA A 62 2.22 -9.69 6.69
CA ALA A 62 3.51 -9.60 6.01
C ALA A 62 4.00 -10.98 5.53
N GLU A 63 3.81 -12.02 6.34
CA GLU A 63 4.13 -13.40 5.98
C GLU A 63 3.29 -13.89 4.80
N LEU A 64 1.97 -13.64 4.83
CA LEU A 64 1.08 -13.98 3.73
C LEU A 64 1.49 -13.26 2.44
N LEU A 65 1.73 -11.94 2.51
CA LEU A 65 2.20 -11.17 1.35
C LEU A 65 3.53 -11.71 0.81
N HIS A 66 4.46 -12.05 1.70
CA HIS A 66 5.73 -12.65 1.31
C HIS A 66 5.52 -13.96 0.55
N GLN A 67 4.72 -14.88 1.09
CA GLN A 67 4.45 -16.17 0.46
C GLN A 67 3.78 -15.99 -0.90
N THR A 68 2.71 -15.18 -0.96
CA THR A 68 1.95 -14.94 -2.18
C THR A 68 2.81 -14.31 -3.27
N ILE A 69 3.54 -13.23 -2.96
CA ILE A 69 4.37 -12.54 -3.97
C ILE A 69 5.53 -13.42 -4.42
N SER A 70 6.16 -14.17 -3.51
CA SER A 70 7.26 -15.08 -3.86
C SER A 70 6.78 -16.25 -4.72
N ALA A 71 5.62 -16.84 -4.39
CA ALA A 71 5.00 -17.90 -5.18
C ALA A 71 4.63 -17.40 -6.57
N THR A 72 3.98 -16.24 -6.67
CA THR A 72 3.64 -15.60 -7.94
C THR A 72 4.89 -15.31 -8.78
N LEU A 73 5.94 -14.73 -8.20
CA LEU A 73 7.20 -14.48 -8.90
C LEU A 73 7.79 -15.78 -9.46
N GLY A 74 7.78 -16.87 -8.67
CA GLY A 74 8.26 -18.17 -9.10
C GLY A 74 7.43 -18.80 -10.22
N THR A 75 6.10 -18.70 -10.13
CA THR A 75 5.18 -19.18 -11.16
C THR A 75 5.37 -18.40 -12.47
N ILE A 76 5.50 -17.07 -12.39
CA ILE A 76 5.72 -16.24 -13.59
C ILE A 76 7.07 -16.57 -14.23
N HIS A 77 8.14 -16.66 -13.43
CA HIS A 77 9.45 -17.04 -13.93
C HIS A 77 9.47 -18.41 -14.62
N ARG A 78 8.79 -19.41 -14.08
CA ARG A 78 8.81 -20.77 -14.67
C ARG A 78 7.90 -20.92 -15.88
N SER A 79 6.76 -20.24 -15.88
CA SER A 79 5.69 -20.52 -16.86
C SER A 79 5.69 -19.55 -18.04
N TYR A 80 6.22 -18.34 -17.86
CA TYR A 80 6.13 -17.27 -18.86
C TYR A 80 7.47 -16.65 -19.23
N PHE A 81 8.52 -16.82 -18.42
CA PHE A 81 9.84 -16.30 -18.76
C PHE A 81 10.69 -17.39 -19.42
N LYS A 82 11.15 -17.13 -20.64
CA LYS A 82 12.06 -17.98 -21.38
C LYS A 82 13.39 -17.28 -21.56
N ASP A 83 14.46 -18.05 -21.41
CA ASP A 83 15.83 -17.54 -21.54
C ASP A 83 16.04 -16.93 -22.93
N GLY A 84 16.53 -15.68 -22.98
CA GLY A 84 16.83 -14.98 -24.24
C GLY A 84 15.67 -14.24 -24.89
N GLU A 85 14.45 -14.30 -24.34
CA GLU A 85 13.33 -13.50 -24.85
C GLU A 85 13.35 -12.05 -24.32
N THR A 86 12.88 -11.11 -25.13
CA THR A 86 12.77 -9.67 -24.81
C THR A 86 11.58 -9.33 -23.90
N LEU A 87 10.96 -10.34 -23.28
CA LEU A 87 9.80 -10.16 -22.41
C LEU A 87 10.17 -9.34 -21.15
N PRO A 88 9.21 -8.58 -20.58
CA PRO A 88 9.45 -7.87 -19.33
C PRO A 88 9.91 -8.82 -18.23
N VAL A 89 11.02 -8.50 -17.57
CA VAL A 89 11.55 -9.30 -16.46
C VAL A 89 10.46 -9.48 -15.40
N PRO A 90 10.15 -10.72 -14.96
CA PRO A 90 9.02 -10.97 -14.06
C PRO A 90 9.01 -10.12 -12.78
N SER A 91 10.19 -9.86 -12.21
CA SER A 91 10.34 -9.00 -11.04
C SER A 91 9.92 -7.55 -11.33
N ARG A 92 10.16 -7.04 -12.54
CA ARG A 92 9.75 -5.69 -12.96
C ARG A 92 8.23 -5.59 -13.12
N ALA A 93 7.59 -6.62 -13.66
CA ALA A 93 6.13 -6.65 -13.84
C ALA A 93 5.38 -6.52 -12.50
N LEU A 94 5.91 -7.12 -11.43
CA LEU A 94 5.32 -7.05 -10.09
C LEU A 94 5.56 -5.72 -9.35
N GLU A 95 6.47 -4.86 -9.79
CA GLU A 95 6.71 -3.57 -9.14
C GLU A 95 5.51 -2.62 -9.27
N ASP A 96 4.68 -2.78 -10.30
CA ASP A 96 3.42 -2.02 -10.43
C ASP A 96 2.39 -2.48 -9.39
N VAL A 97 2.41 -3.75 -8.98
CA VAL A 97 1.62 -4.25 -7.84
C VAL A 97 2.11 -3.59 -6.55
N PHE A 98 3.44 -3.47 -6.36
CA PHE A 98 4.01 -2.81 -5.18
C PHE A 98 3.64 -1.34 -5.13
N TYR A 99 3.65 -0.65 -6.27
CA TYR A 99 3.17 0.72 -6.38
C TYR A 99 1.71 0.84 -5.92
N ARG A 100 0.84 -0.07 -6.36
CA ARG A 100 -0.59 -0.09 -5.96
C ARG A 100 -0.74 -0.36 -4.46
N LEU A 101 -0.05 -1.37 -3.90
CA LEU A 101 -0.08 -1.69 -2.47
C LEU A 101 0.30 -0.48 -1.61
N ARG A 102 1.32 0.28 -2.02
CA ARG A 102 1.71 1.51 -1.33
C ARG A 102 0.61 2.56 -1.37
N ARG A 103 -0.07 2.73 -2.51
CA ARG A 103 -1.09 3.77 -2.71
C ARG A 103 -2.42 3.44 -2.04
N THR A 104 -2.82 2.18 -2.02
CA THR A 104 -4.16 1.78 -1.56
C THR A 104 -4.18 1.26 -0.13
N ALA A 105 -3.08 0.71 0.36
CA ALA A 105 -3.00 0.07 1.67
C ALA A 105 -1.84 0.59 2.54
N GLN A 106 -1.07 1.57 2.05
CA GLN A 106 0.13 2.08 2.71
C GLN A 106 1.16 0.97 3.05
N ILE A 107 1.12 -0.14 2.31
CA ILE A 107 2.07 -1.24 2.47
C ILE A 107 3.24 -1.00 1.53
N GLU A 108 4.43 -0.88 2.10
CA GLU A 108 5.66 -0.78 1.31
C GLU A 108 6.16 -2.17 0.95
N VAL A 109 6.43 -2.41 -0.33
CA VAL A 109 7.02 -3.67 -0.78
C VAL A 109 8.13 -3.38 -1.77
N ARG A 110 9.28 -4.06 -1.65
CA ARG A 110 10.37 -3.97 -2.62
C ARG A 110 11.25 -5.21 -2.64
N TRP A 111 11.85 -5.47 -3.80
CA TRP A 111 12.90 -6.49 -3.97
C TRP A 111 14.21 -6.07 -3.32
N MET A 112 14.94 -7.03 -2.77
CA MET A 112 16.27 -6.82 -2.21
C MET A 112 17.22 -7.96 -2.57
N ALA A 113 18.42 -7.61 -3.05
CA ALA A 113 19.52 -8.55 -3.25
C ALA A 113 20.16 -8.91 -1.91
N VAL A 114 20.55 -10.18 -1.72
CA VAL A 114 21.13 -10.67 -0.47
C VAL A 114 22.54 -11.23 -0.72
N ASN A 115 22.65 -12.40 -1.34
CA ASN A 115 23.93 -13.05 -1.63
C ASN A 115 24.10 -13.35 -3.13
N THR A 116 23.50 -12.50 -3.97
CA THR A 116 23.71 -12.43 -5.42
C THR A 116 23.86 -10.97 -5.84
N PRO A 117 24.48 -10.67 -7.00
CA PRO A 117 24.40 -9.36 -7.61
C PRO A 117 22.97 -8.85 -7.69
N ALA A 118 22.79 -7.54 -7.47
CA ALA A 118 21.50 -6.90 -7.63
C ALA A 118 21.18 -6.75 -9.11
N MET A 119 20.02 -7.26 -9.55
CA MET A 119 19.54 -7.11 -10.93
C MET A 119 19.20 -5.66 -11.28
N SER A 120 18.99 -4.81 -10.26
CA SER A 120 18.85 -3.36 -10.40
C SER A 120 19.50 -2.65 -9.21
N LEU A 121 20.04 -1.46 -9.43
CA LEU A 121 20.65 -0.64 -8.38
C LEU A 121 19.69 -0.39 -7.20
N LYS A 122 18.40 -0.22 -7.48
CA LYS A 122 17.36 0.00 -6.47
C LYS A 122 17.10 -1.22 -5.57
N HIS A 123 17.53 -2.41 -5.97
CA HIS A 123 17.38 -3.65 -5.20
C HIS A 123 18.54 -3.88 -4.24
N LYS A 124 19.57 -3.04 -4.21
CA LYS A 124 20.59 -3.10 -3.16
C LYS A 124 19.97 -2.80 -1.78
N PRO A 125 20.47 -3.39 -0.69
CA PRO A 125 20.13 -2.94 0.66
C PRO A 125 20.44 -1.45 0.83
N GLN A 126 19.43 -0.67 1.22
CA GLN A 126 19.46 0.80 1.20
C GLN A 126 19.82 1.41 2.56
N ASN A 127 19.49 0.73 3.65
CA ASN A 127 19.66 1.24 5.02
C ASN A 127 20.25 0.20 5.97
N ALA A 128 20.59 0.61 7.19
CA ALA A 128 21.23 -0.24 8.18
C ALA A 128 20.39 -1.48 8.55
N PHE A 129 19.06 -1.34 8.63
CA PHE A 129 18.16 -2.48 8.87
C PHE A 129 18.28 -3.52 7.77
N GLU A 130 18.24 -3.09 6.51
CA GLU A 130 18.29 -3.99 5.35
C GLU A 130 19.66 -4.64 5.18
N LYS A 131 20.74 -3.95 5.50
CA LYS A 131 22.09 -4.54 5.52
C LYS A 131 22.18 -5.65 6.57
N ARG A 132 21.63 -5.44 7.77
CA ARG A 132 21.55 -6.48 8.82
C ARG A 132 20.66 -7.64 8.41
N ALA A 133 19.50 -7.34 7.81
CA ALA A 133 18.61 -8.36 7.29
C ALA A 133 19.31 -9.20 6.21
N ALA A 134 19.93 -8.57 5.20
CA ALA A 134 20.68 -9.27 4.17
C ALA A 134 21.78 -10.17 4.77
N ALA A 135 22.54 -9.67 5.75
CA ALA A 135 23.56 -10.49 6.44
C ALA A 135 22.95 -11.70 7.16
N ALA A 136 21.81 -11.53 7.84
CA ALA A 136 21.10 -12.62 8.51
C ALA A 136 20.56 -13.66 7.53
N LEU A 137 19.91 -13.20 6.44
CA LEU A 137 19.38 -14.08 5.40
C LEU A 137 20.50 -14.83 4.66
N ALA A 138 21.63 -14.18 4.40
CA ALA A 138 22.80 -14.82 3.79
C ALA A 138 23.38 -15.95 4.64
N ARG A 139 23.19 -15.92 5.96
CA ARG A 139 23.57 -16.99 6.90
C ARG A 139 22.51 -18.11 7.01
N GLY A 140 21.44 -18.04 6.22
CA GLY A 140 20.39 -19.07 6.17
C GLY A 140 19.14 -18.75 6.98
N GLN A 141 19.05 -17.58 7.62
CA GLN A 141 17.81 -17.18 8.28
C GLN A 141 16.71 -16.94 7.24
N ARG A 142 15.49 -17.44 7.50
CA ARG A 142 14.37 -17.33 6.54
C ARG A 142 13.71 -15.96 6.54
N THR A 143 13.63 -15.31 7.70
CA THR A 143 12.96 -14.03 7.87
C THR A 143 13.68 -13.16 8.90
N PHE A 144 13.63 -11.84 8.72
CA PHE A 144 14.16 -10.86 9.65
C PHE A 144 13.10 -9.78 9.88
N VAL A 145 12.68 -9.58 11.14
CA VAL A 145 11.57 -8.70 11.49
C VAL A 145 12.02 -7.64 12.49
N GLN A 146 11.60 -6.40 12.29
CA GLN A 146 11.76 -5.31 13.25
C GLN A 146 10.47 -4.51 13.34
N VAL A 147 10.08 -4.14 14.55
CA VAL A 147 9.02 -3.16 14.79
C VAL A 147 9.68 -1.85 15.18
N ASN A 148 9.33 -0.74 14.51
CA ASN A 148 9.84 0.58 14.83
C ASN A 148 8.87 1.67 14.35
N GLN A 149 8.74 2.77 15.10
CA GLN A 149 8.04 4.00 14.68
C GLN A 149 6.65 3.75 14.08
N GLY A 150 5.86 2.88 14.73
CA GLY A 150 4.52 2.55 14.27
C GLY A 150 4.48 1.68 13.02
N HIS A 151 5.59 1.11 12.56
CA HIS A 151 5.64 0.18 11.42
C HIS A 151 6.26 -1.17 11.83
N LEU A 152 5.75 -2.26 11.24
CA LEU A 152 6.41 -3.56 11.20
C LEU A 152 7.14 -3.70 9.87
N ARG A 153 8.45 -3.94 9.93
CA ARG A 153 9.29 -4.27 8.77
C ARG A 153 9.62 -5.75 8.80
N HIS A 154 9.24 -6.46 7.76
CA HIS A 154 9.48 -7.87 7.56
C HIS A 154 10.33 -8.07 6.30
N VAL A 155 11.44 -8.79 6.42
CA VAL A 155 12.27 -9.20 5.28
C VAL A 155 12.23 -10.72 5.19
N GLY A 156 11.68 -11.25 4.10
CA GLY A 156 11.64 -12.70 3.87
C GLY A 156 12.55 -13.13 2.73
N ALA A 157 13.18 -14.29 2.89
CA ALA A 157 14.07 -14.88 1.91
C ALA A 157 13.29 -15.52 0.74
N ILE A 158 13.74 -15.23 -0.48
CA ILE A 158 13.29 -15.87 -1.71
C ILE A 158 14.42 -16.79 -2.17
N SER A 159 14.18 -18.10 -2.14
CA SER A 159 15.16 -19.08 -2.63
C SER A 159 15.31 -18.98 -4.14
N LEU A 160 16.55 -18.86 -4.60
CA LEU A 160 16.87 -18.83 -6.03
C LEU A 160 17.24 -20.24 -6.48
N PHE A 161 16.33 -20.87 -7.23
CA PHE A 161 16.54 -22.19 -7.81
C PHE A 161 17.44 -22.12 -9.04
N THR A 162 17.87 -23.29 -9.56
CA THR A 162 18.77 -23.40 -10.71
C THR A 162 18.36 -22.54 -11.90
N SER A 163 17.05 -22.49 -12.23
CA SER A 163 16.53 -21.65 -13.31
C SER A 163 16.74 -20.15 -13.04
N CYS A 164 16.56 -19.69 -11.81
CA CYS A 164 16.81 -18.30 -11.43
C CYS A 164 18.30 -17.93 -11.52
N LEU A 165 19.18 -18.88 -11.20
CA LEU A 165 20.62 -18.63 -11.14
C LEU A 165 21.28 -18.38 -12.50
N LYS A 166 20.66 -18.82 -13.59
CA LYS A 166 21.12 -18.52 -14.96
C LYS A 166 21.30 -17.03 -15.20
N CYS A 167 20.36 -16.21 -14.71
CA CYS A 167 20.42 -14.75 -14.83
C CYS A 167 21.00 -14.08 -13.59
N HIS A 168 20.82 -14.67 -12.41
CA HIS A 168 21.29 -14.05 -11.17
C HIS A 168 22.79 -14.22 -10.91
N LEU A 169 23.43 -15.24 -11.50
CA LEU A 169 24.86 -15.55 -11.37
C LEU A 169 25.42 -16.16 -12.68
N PRO A 170 25.43 -15.43 -13.80
CA PRO A 170 25.82 -15.99 -15.10
C PRO A 170 27.28 -16.44 -15.17
N ALA A 171 28.16 -15.83 -14.36
CA ALA A 171 29.61 -16.02 -14.42
C ALA A 171 30.20 -16.86 -13.27
N SER A 172 29.39 -17.51 -12.43
CA SER A 172 29.91 -18.22 -11.26
C SER A 172 29.49 -19.69 -11.22
N PRO A 173 30.43 -20.62 -10.97
CA PRO A 173 30.07 -22.00 -10.66
C PRO A 173 29.20 -22.00 -9.40
N VAL A 174 28.12 -22.77 -9.42
CA VAL A 174 27.12 -22.90 -8.34
C VAL A 174 27.73 -23.63 -7.14
N LYS A 175 28.78 -23.07 -6.52
CA LYS A 175 29.49 -23.66 -5.38
C LYS A 175 28.87 -23.29 -4.03
N GLN A 176 28.18 -22.16 -3.93
CA GLN A 176 27.50 -21.79 -2.69
C GLN A 176 26.07 -22.32 -2.67
N ARG A 177 25.76 -23.09 -1.61
CA ARG A 177 24.41 -23.51 -1.26
C ARG A 177 23.61 -22.30 -0.76
N ASN A 178 22.29 -22.31 -0.96
CA ASN A 178 21.34 -21.31 -0.46
C ASN A 178 21.53 -19.89 -1.02
N ARG A 179 21.49 -19.74 -2.34
CA ARG A 179 21.34 -18.43 -2.98
C ARG A 179 19.94 -17.90 -2.74
N VAL A 180 19.86 -16.68 -2.21
CA VAL A 180 18.60 -16.03 -1.87
C VAL A 180 18.59 -14.59 -2.36
N ALA A 181 17.41 -14.17 -2.82
CA ALA A 181 17.01 -12.78 -2.83
C ALA A 181 16.05 -12.55 -1.65
N ALA A 182 15.46 -11.36 -1.54
CA ALA A 182 14.52 -11.06 -0.49
C ALA A 182 13.40 -10.12 -0.94
N LEU A 183 12.30 -10.18 -0.21
CA LEU A 183 11.22 -9.20 -0.25
C LEU A 183 11.20 -8.44 1.06
N VAL A 184 11.30 -7.12 0.98
CA VAL A 184 11.14 -6.22 2.12
C VAL A 184 9.70 -5.72 2.12
N ILE A 185 9.01 -5.90 3.24
CA ILE A 185 7.61 -5.52 3.44
C ILE A 185 7.52 -4.61 4.67
N GLY A 186 6.92 -3.43 4.51
CA GLY A 186 6.57 -2.51 5.58
C GLY A 186 5.06 -2.46 5.76
N ILE A 187 4.58 -2.73 6.97
CA ILE A 187 3.16 -2.66 7.33
C ILE A 187 2.96 -1.61 8.41
N PRO A 188 2.05 -0.64 8.22
CA PRO A 188 1.72 0.31 9.26
C PRO A 188 0.97 -0.39 10.39
N LEU A 189 1.40 -0.09 11.61
CA LEU A 189 0.72 -0.41 12.86
C LEU A 189 -0.09 0.80 13.27
N ALA A 190 -1.17 0.59 14.02
CA ALA A 190 -1.76 1.70 14.75
C ALA A 190 -0.81 2.11 15.88
N SER A 191 -0.72 3.43 16.14
CA SER A 191 0.04 3.96 17.28
C SER A 191 -0.37 3.25 18.57
N PRO A 192 0.57 3.02 19.51
CA PRO A 192 0.19 2.56 20.84
C PRO A 192 -0.77 3.58 21.47
N PRO A 193 -1.72 3.15 22.33
CA PRO A 193 -2.54 4.09 23.07
C PRO A 193 -1.62 5.07 23.82
N ARG A 194 -1.89 6.38 23.72
CA ARG A 194 -1.30 7.37 24.63
C ARG A 194 -1.67 6.91 26.05
N GLY A 195 -0.70 6.40 26.80
CA GLY A 195 -0.92 5.88 28.15
C GLY A 195 -0.01 4.73 28.60
N ALA A 196 0.80 4.13 27.73
CA ALA A 196 1.83 3.18 28.15
C ALA A 196 3.22 3.80 27.97
N GLN A 197 3.67 4.53 29.00
CA GLN A 197 5.08 4.71 29.31
C GLN A 197 5.40 3.91 30.57
N PRO A 198 6.65 3.41 30.70
CA PRO A 198 7.09 2.56 31.81
C PRO A 198 6.98 3.23 33.17
#